data_AF-A0A528EWA4-F1
#
_entry.id   AF-A0A528EWA4-F1
#
_cell.length_a   1.000
_cell.length_b   1.000
_cell.length_c   1.000
_cell.angle_alpha   90.00
_cell.angle_beta   90.00
_cell.angle_gamma   90.00
#
_symmetry.space_group_name_H-M   'P 1'
#
loop_
_entity.id
_entity.type
_entity.pdbx_description
1 polymer ?
#
loop_
_entity_poly.entity_id
_entity_poly.type
_entity_poly.pdbx_seq_one_letter_code
_entity_poly.pdbx_strand_id
1 'polypeptide(L)'
;QRSGRAGYYNRMRDPFDLFKGPKDPRETRERKAKPLEAKALETLGLDTKATGKDIKARYKELVKRHHPDANGGDRGSEDRFRDVLQAYRVLKQAGLC
;
A
#
# COMPACT_ATOMS: atom_id res chain seq x y z
N GLN A 1 -11.02 34.24 45.11
CA GLN A 1 -9.66 34.30 45.72
C GLN A 1 -9.59 33.12 46.69
N ARG A 2 -8.69 32.14 46.65
CA ARG A 2 -7.39 32.00 45.97
C ARG A 2 -7.18 30.56 45.50
N SER A 3 -6.54 30.47 44.34
CA SER A 3 -5.97 29.33 43.64
C SER A 3 -5.11 28.39 44.48
N GLY A 4 -5.30 27.08 44.29
CA GLY A 4 -4.36 26.03 44.69
C GLY A 4 -3.98 25.17 43.49
N ARG A 5 -3.06 25.66 42.64
CA ARG A 5 -2.39 24.89 41.59
C ARG A 5 -0.90 24.92 41.91
N ALA A 6 -0.45 23.93 42.66
CA ALA A 6 0.98 23.70 42.89
C ALA A 6 1.52 23.02 41.62
N GLY A 7 2.07 23.83 40.72
CA GLY A 7 2.89 23.33 39.62
C GLY A 7 4.21 22.82 40.18
N TYR A 8 4.41 21.51 40.16
CA TYR A 8 5.72 20.89 40.34
C TYR A 8 5.81 19.67 39.43
N TYR A 9 5.97 19.92 38.13
CA TYR A 9 6.70 18.99 37.28
C TYR A 9 8.00 19.66 36.89
N ASN A 10 8.89 19.66 37.90
CA ASN A 10 10.30 19.82 37.67
C ASN A 10 10.72 18.74 36.68
N ARG A 11 11.48 19.16 35.68
CA ARG A 11 12.08 18.36 34.62
C ARG A 11 13.00 17.30 35.26
N MET A 12 12.44 16.19 35.72
CA MET A 12 13.22 15.01 36.09
C MET A 12 13.77 14.42 34.80
N ARG A 13 15.09 14.50 34.65
CA ARG A 13 15.82 13.78 33.62
C ARG A 13 15.94 12.35 34.14
N ASP A 14 14.97 11.50 33.84
CA ASP A 14 14.97 10.08 34.22
C ASP A 14 16.13 9.36 33.50
N PRO A 15 17.21 8.94 34.17
CA PRO A 15 18.34 8.28 33.51
C PRO A 15 18.00 6.86 33.03
N PHE A 16 16.79 6.39 33.32
CA PHE A 16 16.26 5.06 32.96
C PHE A 16 15.00 5.09 32.10
N ASP A 17 14.57 6.26 31.56
CA ASP A 17 13.46 6.40 30.59
C ASP A 17 12.14 5.66 30.96
N LEU A 18 11.91 5.39 32.26
CA LEU A 18 10.85 4.47 32.75
C LEU A 18 9.43 5.05 32.67
N PHE A 19 9.27 6.38 32.67
CA PHE A 19 7.98 7.08 32.71
C PHE A 19 7.61 7.78 31.40
N LYS A 20 8.35 7.51 30.32
CA LYS A 20 8.01 8.04 29.00
C LYS A 20 6.82 7.25 28.46
N GLY A 21 5.63 7.80 28.68
CA GLY A 21 4.38 7.28 28.13
C GLY A 21 4.54 6.87 26.67
N PRO A 22 3.78 5.87 26.20
CA PRO A 22 3.97 5.26 24.89
C PRO A 22 3.99 6.37 23.83
N LYS A 23 5.19 6.61 23.31
CA LYS A 23 5.44 7.64 22.32
C LYS A 23 4.95 7.07 21.02
N ASP A 24 3.63 7.15 20.82
CA ASP A 24 2.87 6.65 19.69
C ASP A 24 3.61 7.00 18.38
N PRO A 25 4.40 6.07 17.81
CA PRO A 25 4.87 6.23 16.47
C PRO A 25 3.69 5.72 15.65
N ARG A 26 2.71 6.60 15.43
CA ARG A 26 2.08 6.72 14.11
C ARG A 26 3.12 7.16 13.06
N GLU A 27 4.33 6.59 13.16
CA GLU A 27 5.21 6.35 12.05
C GLU A 27 4.30 5.65 11.06
N THR A 28 3.94 6.41 10.02
CA THR A 28 3.52 5.84 8.77
C THR A 28 4.53 4.74 8.50
N ARG A 29 4.19 3.49 8.84
CA ARG A 29 4.85 2.32 8.29
C ARG A 29 4.68 2.58 6.81
N GLU A 30 5.68 3.20 6.19
CA GLU A 30 5.90 3.15 4.78
C GLU A 30 5.81 1.67 4.53
N ARG A 31 4.65 1.26 4.00
CA ARG A 31 4.39 -0.13 3.72
C ARG A 31 5.43 -0.38 2.66
N LYS A 32 6.59 -0.92 3.07
CA LYS A 32 7.61 -1.37 2.16
C LYS A 32 6.84 -2.32 1.27
N ALA A 33 6.51 -1.87 0.07
CA ALA A 33 5.70 -2.64 -0.85
C ALA A 33 6.43 -3.97 -0.93
N LYS A 34 5.77 -5.04 -0.46
CA LYS A 34 6.39 -6.35 -0.45
C LYS A 34 6.86 -6.61 -1.89
N PRO A 35 7.96 -7.34 -2.10
CA PRO A 35 8.50 -7.54 -3.45
C PRO A 35 7.46 -8.07 -4.45
N LEU A 36 6.41 -8.74 -3.96
CA LEU A 36 5.27 -9.21 -4.75
C LEU A 36 4.37 -8.07 -5.26
N GLU A 37 4.16 -7.01 -4.47
CA GLU A 37 3.36 -5.84 -4.85
C GLU A 37 4.08 -5.02 -5.92
N ALA A 38 5.40 -4.82 -5.76
CA ALA A 38 6.22 -4.13 -6.76
C ALA A 38 6.21 -4.87 -8.11
N LYS A 39 6.37 -6.21 -8.09
CA LYS A 39 6.25 -7.04 -9.29
C LYS A 39 4.85 -6.96 -9.92
N ALA A 40 3.78 -6.97 -9.12
CA ALA A 40 2.42 -6.85 -9.63
C ALA A 40 2.16 -5.48 -10.31
N LEU A 41 2.72 -4.39 -9.76
CA LEU A 41 2.64 -3.07 -10.41
C LEU A 41 3.44 -3.05 -11.71
N GLU A 42 4.62 -3.67 -11.74
CA GLU A 42 5.45 -3.80 -12.95
C GLU A 42 4.75 -4.60 -14.05
N THR A 43 4.08 -5.73 -13.72
CA THR A 43 3.22 -6.49 -14.64
C THR A 43 2.14 -5.62 -15.29
N LEU A 44 1.57 -4.68 -14.53
CA LEU A 44 0.57 -3.73 -15.01
C LEU A 44 1.17 -2.50 -15.72
N GLY A 45 2.49 -2.37 -15.74
CA GLY A 45 3.22 -1.22 -16.28
C GLY A 45 3.04 0.05 -15.44
N LEU A 46 2.87 -0.10 -14.13
CA LEU A 46 2.66 0.98 -13.16
C LEU A 46 3.86 1.13 -12.21
N ASP A 47 4.08 2.36 -11.75
CA ASP A 47 5.10 2.64 -10.75
C ASP A 47 4.64 2.22 -9.33
N THR A 48 5.59 1.97 -8.44
CA THR A 48 5.36 1.72 -7.00
C THR A 48 4.52 2.81 -6.30
N LYS A 49 4.49 4.02 -6.86
CA LYS A 49 3.69 5.16 -6.37
C LYS A 49 2.28 5.24 -6.97
N ALA A 50 1.89 4.30 -7.83
CA ALA A 50 0.57 4.33 -8.47
C ALA A 50 -0.57 4.22 -7.45
N THR A 51 -1.65 4.98 -7.69
CA THR A 51 -2.82 4.95 -6.82
C THR A 51 -3.78 3.82 -7.20
N GLY A 52 -4.66 3.42 -6.29
CA GLY A 52 -5.71 2.44 -6.59
C GLY A 52 -6.61 2.81 -7.78
N LYS A 53 -6.73 4.11 -8.11
CA LYS A 53 -7.46 4.57 -9.29
C LYS A 53 -6.70 4.24 -10.58
N ASP A 54 -5.39 4.47 -10.61
CA ASP A 54 -4.51 4.13 -11.74
C ASP A 54 -4.49 2.62 -11.99
N ILE A 55 -4.40 1.80 -10.92
CA ILE A 55 -4.43 0.34 -11.00
C ILE A 55 -5.72 -0.13 -11.69
N LYS A 56 -6.89 0.39 -11.27
CA LYS A 56 -8.18 0.05 -11.89
C LYS A 56 -8.28 0.52 -13.34
N ALA A 57 -7.73 1.69 -13.66
CA ALA A 57 -7.72 2.20 -15.03
C ALA A 57 -6.89 1.29 -15.94
N ARG A 58 -5.63 1.01 -15.58
CA ARG A 58 -4.74 0.13 -16.36
C ARG A 58 -5.27 -1.28 -16.49
N TYR A 59 -5.82 -1.84 -15.41
CA TYR A 59 -6.44 -3.16 -15.46
C TYR A 59 -7.54 -3.21 -16.53
N LYS A 60 -8.44 -2.22 -16.59
CA LYS A 60 -9.50 -2.16 -17.60
C LYS A 60 -8.96 -2.05 -19.02
N GLU A 61 -7.89 -1.29 -19.23
CA GLU A 61 -7.25 -1.17 -20.55
C GLU A 61 -6.63 -2.49 -21.00
N LEU A 62 -5.87 -3.15 -20.12
CA LEU A 62 -5.20 -4.42 -20.41
C LEU A 62 -6.21 -5.55 -20.65
N VAL A 63 -7.28 -5.59 -19.87
CA VAL A 63 -8.37 -6.58 -20.05
C VAL A 63 -9.05 -6.41 -21.41
N LYS A 64 -9.31 -5.18 -21.86
CA LYS A 64 -9.89 -4.94 -23.19
C LYS A 64 -8.92 -5.35 -24.30
N ARG A 65 -7.64 -5.06 -24.14
CA ARG A 65 -6.59 -5.38 -25.12
C ARG A 65 -6.37 -6.88 -25.27
N HIS A 66 -6.33 -7.60 -24.15
CA HIS A 66 -6.07 -9.04 -24.11
C HIS A 66 -7.33 -9.88 -23.92
N HIS A 67 -8.52 -9.33 -24.21
CA HIS A 67 -9.77 -10.04 -24.01
C HIS A 67 -9.83 -11.28 -24.92
N PRO A 68 -10.16 -12.47 -24.39
CA PRO A 68 -10.16 -13.71 -25.19
C PRO A 68 -11.21 -13.69 -26.31
N ASP A 69 -12.33 -12.97 -26.10
CA ASP A 69 -13.39 -12.80 -27.12
C ASP A 69 -12.91 -11.99 -28.33
N ALA A 70 -12.10 -10.95 -28.09
CA ALA A 70 -11.58 -10.09 -29.17
C ALA A 70 -10.38 -10.72 -29.89
N ASN A 71 -9.63 -11.59 -29.21
CA ASN A 71 -8.41 -12.22 -29.72
C ASN A 71 -8.63 -13.69 -30.15
N GLY A 72 -9.87 -14.17 -30.21
CA GLY A 72 -10.20 -15.50 -30.73
C GLY A 72 -9.53 -16.67 -30.01
N GLY A 73 -9.17 -16.51 -28.73
CA GLY A 73 -8.48 -17.55 -27.97
C GLY A 73 -6.97 -17.67 -28.24
N ASP A 74 -6.32 -16.60 -28.71
CA ASP A 74 -4.86 -16.56 -28.85
C ASP A 74 -4.15 -16.89 -27.51
N ARG A 75 -3.29 -17.90 -27.53
CA ARG A 75 -2.59 -18.42 -26.33
C ARG A 75 -1.65 -17.39 -25.70
N GLY A 76 -1.07 -16.49 -26.50
CA GLY A 76 -0.16 -15.45 -26.00
C GLY A 76 -0.91 -14.35 -25.24
N SER A 77 -2.06 -13.95 -25.75
CA SER A 77 -2.95 -12.99 -25.08
C SER A 77 -3.56 -13.57 -23.81
N GLU A 78 -3.86 -14.87 -23.80
CA GLU A 78 -4.36 -15.57 -22.61
C GLU A 78 -3.35 -15.58 -21.45
N ASP A 79 -2.07 -15.84 -21.72
CA ASP A 79 -1.02 -15.83 -20.71
C ASP A 79 -0.87 -14.43 -20.07
N ARG A 80 -0.81 -13.39 -20.91
CA ARG A 80 -0.78 -11.99 -20.45
C ARG A 80 -2.01 -11.62 -19.63
N PHE A 81 -3.19 -12.08 -20.05
CA PHE A 81 -4.43 -11.84 -19.32
C PHE A 81 -4.38 -12.47 -17.93
N ARG A 82 -3.88 -13.71 -17.81
CA ARG A 82 -3.70 -14.39 -16.51
C ARG A 82 -2.75 -13.63 -15.60
N ASP A 83 -1.62 -13.16 -16.12
CA ASP A 83 -0.62 -12.41 -15.34
C ASP A 83 -1.20 -11.09 -14.79
N VAL A 84 -1.93 -10.36 -15.65
CA VAL A 84 -2.65 -9.13 -15.26
C VAL A 84 -3.70 -9.41 -14.18
N LEU A 85 -4.44 -10.52 -14.29
CA LEU A 85 -5.44 -10.92 -13.29
C LEU A 85 -4.79 -11.26 -11.94
N GLN A 86 -3.68 -12.00 -11.97
CA GLN A 86 -2.89 -12.38 -10.80
C GLN A 86 -2.35 -11.12 -10.09
N ALA A 87 -1.73 -10.21 -10.84
CA ALA A 87 -1.21 -8.96 -10.33
C ALA A 87 -2.29 -8.12 -9.64
N TYR A 88 -3.45 -7.93 -10.29
CA TYR A 88 -4.57 -7.18 -9.71
C TYR A 88 -5.08 -7.80 -8.41
N ARG A 89 -5.15 -9.14 -8.31
CA ARG A 89 -5.54 -9.84 -7.08
C ARG A 89 -4.58 -9.56 -5.93
N VAL A 90 -3.27 -9.61 -6.18
CA VAL A 90 -2.24 -9.31 -5.17
C VAL A 90 -2.38 -7.88 -4.66
N LEU A 91 -2.56 -6.90 -5.56
CA LEU A 91 -2.72 -5.49 -5.18
C LEU A 91 -4.00 -5.24 -4.38
N LYS A 92 -5.08 -5.95 -4.72
CA LYS A 92 -6.34 -5.89 -3.96
C LYS A 92 -6.19 -6.48 -2.55
N GLN A 93 -5.48 -7.60 -2.41
CA GLN A 93 -5.17 -8.20 -1.10
C GLN A 93 -4.28 -7.31 -0.24
N ALA A 94 -3.36 -6.56 -0.86
CA ALA A 94 -2.52 -5.58 -0.19
C ALA A 94 -3.27 -4.30 0.24
N GLY A 95 -4.51 -4.11 -0.23
CA GLY A 95 -5.31 -2.92 0.05
C GLY A 95 -4.80 -1.66 -0.66
N LEU A 96 -4.12 -1.82 -1.80
CA LEU A 96 -3.66 -0.72 -2.65
C LEU A 96 -4.76 -0.23 -3.61
N CYS A 97 -5.85 -0.97 -3.76
CA CYS A 97 -6.90 -0.77 -4.76
C CYS A 97 -8.31 -1.08 -4.23
#